data_AF-A0A925ALE0-F1
#
_entry.id   AF-A0A925ALE0-F1
#
_cell.length_a   1.000
_cell.length_b   1.000
_cell.length_c   1.000
_cell.angle_alpha   90.00
_cell.angle_beta   90.00
_cell.angle_gamma   90.00
#
_symmetry.space_group_name_H-M   'P 1'
#
loop_
_entity.id
_entity.type
_entity.pdbx_description
1 polymer ?
#
loop_
_entity_poly.entity_id
_entity_poly.type
_entity_poly.pdbx_seq_one_letter_code
_entity_poly.pdbx_strand_id
1 'polypeptide(L)'
;MALVTRCSNTACLTLFRVTPAQLQAFGGQVRCGTCSTVFDAFPSLATVADAALRTPNIVPDDPFRDEDDDDPSLEPSFIASTGTPSAPDEPGQRAASADEAATPAT
;
A
#
# COMPACT_ATOMS: atom_id res chain seq x y z
N MET A 1 17.12 12.63 3.34
CA MET A 1 17.62 11.34 3.86
C MET A 1 16.42 10.47 4.19
N ALA A 2 16.53 9.15 4.05
CA ALA A 2 15.44 8.20 4.27
C ALA A 2 15.87 7.14 5.28
N LEU A 3 14.94 6.70 6.15
CA LEU A 3 15.15 5.57 7.04
C LEU A 3 14.67 4.29 6.35
N VAL A 4 15.52 3.28 6.32
CA VAL A 4 15.22 1.95 5.79
C VAL A 4 15.51 0.90 6.84
N THR A 5 14.79 -0.22 6.77
CA THR A 5 15.04 -1.38 7.62
C THR A 5 15.00 -2.66 6.79
N ARG A 6 15.71 -3.68 7.25
CA ARG A 6 15.77 -5.02 6.65
C ARG A 6 14.84 -5.95 7.40
N CYS A 7 14.09 -6.77 6.68
CA CYS A 7 13.28 -7.81 7.31
C CYS A 7 14.17 -8.82 8.05
N SER A 8 13.84 -9.10 9.32
CA SER A 8 14.56 -10.09 10.15
C SER A 8 14.34 -11.54 9.70
N ASN A 9 13.43 -11.78 8.76
CA ASN A 9 13.22 -13.11 8.21
C ASN A 9 14.30 -13.43 7.16
N THR A 10 15.15 -14.42 7.46
CA THR A 10 16.27 -14.86 6.61
C THR A 10 15.86 -15.30 5.20
N ALA A 11 14.61 -15.77 5.01
CA ALA A 11 14.10 -16.12 3.70
C ALA A 11 13.61 -14.91 2.87
N CYS A 12 13.40 -13.75 3.49
CA CYS A 12 12.80 -12.58 2.85
C CYS A 12 13.79 -11.43 2.62
N LEU A 13 14.55 -11.04 3.66
CA LEU A 13 15.61 -10.02 3.62
C LEU A 13 15.27 -8.70 2.88
N THR A 14 13.98 -8.37 2.73
CA THR A 14 13.54 -7.21 1.95
C THR A 14 13.89 -5.92 2.69
N LEU A 15 14.37 -4.94 1.93
CA LEU A 15 14.61 -3.57 2.39
C LEU A 15 13.38 -2.72 2.09
N PHE A 16 12.88 -2.01 3.09
CA PHE A 16 11.76 -1.09 2.92
C PHE A 16 11.96 0.19 3.72
N ARG A 17 11.33 1.27 3.26
CA ARG A 17 11.34 2.55 3.97
C ARG A 17 10.40 2.53 5.16
N VAL A 18 10.86 3.13 6.24
CA VAL A 18 10.06 3.40 7.45
C VAL A 18 10.17 4.87 7.79
N THR A 19 9.18 5.39 8.52
CA THR A 19 9.23 6.78 9.01
C THR A 19 9.44 6.79 10.51
N PRO A 20 10.11 7.82 11.08
CA PRO A 20 10.28 7.92 12.52
C PRO A 20 8.94 8.02 13.25
N ALA A 21 7.93 8.68 12.66
CA ALA A 21 6.58 8.74 13.21
C ALA A 21 5.93 7.34 13.30
N GLN A 22 6.12 6.48 12.29
CA GLN A 22 5.63 5.10 12.34
C GLN A 22 6.32 4.29 13.44
N LEU A 23 7.65 4.42 13.57
CA LEU A 23 8.40 3.72 14.62
C LEU A 23 7.97 4.18 16.01
N GLN A 24 7.73 5.48 16.21
CA GLN A 24 7.27 6.04 17.48
C GLN A 24 5.84 5.57 17.82
N ALA A 25 4.94 5.55 16.85
CA ALA A 25 3.55 5.13 17.06
C ALA A 25 3.41 3.67 17.50
N PHE A 26 4.28 2.79 16.99
CA PHE A 26 4.23 1.34 17.25
C PHE A 26 5.39 0.83 18.12
N GLY A 27 6.14 1.73 18.76
CA GLY A 27 7.26 1.37 19.64
C GLY A 27 8.38 0.58 18.94
N GLY A 28 8.60 0.79 17.64
CA GLY A 28 9.64 0.12 16.85
C GLY A 28 9.19 -1.14 16.12
N GLN A 29 7.98 -1.64 16.39
CA GLN A 29 7.43 -2.79 15.65
C GLN A 29 6.99 -2.39 14.25
N VAL A 30 7.45 -3.15 13.26
CA VAL A 30 7.08 -2.98 11.85
C VAL A 30 6.72 -4.32 11.23
N ARG A 31 5.75 -4.30 10.31
CA ARG A 31 5.34 -5.49 9.54
C ARG A 31 5.97 -5.42 8.15
N CYS A 32 6.66 -6.49 7.75
CA CYS A 32 7.17 -6.61 6.39
C CYS A 32 6.02 -6.73 5.38
N GLY A 33 6.01 -5.88 4.34
CA GLY A 33 4.99 -5.94 3.28
C GLY A 33 5.05 -7.21 2.42
N THR A 34 6.20 -7.89 2.38
CA THR A 34 6.42 -9.09 1.56
C THR A 34 6.00 -10.37 2.28
N CYS A 35 6.56 -10.62 3.47
CA CYS A 35 6.32 -11.86 4.22
C CYS A 35 5.36 -11.69 5.40
N SER A 36 4.85 -10.48 5.64
CA SER A 36 3.95 -10.16 6.77
C SER A 36 4.53 -10.40 8.17
N THR A 37 5.83 -10.69 8.30
CA THR A 37 6.49 -10.86 9.59
C THR A 37 6.58 -9.52 10.34
N VAL A 38 6.16 -9.51 11.61
CA VAL A 38 6.33 -8.37 12.53
C VAL A 38 7.63 -8.54 13.28
N PHE A 39 8.45 -7.49 13.33
CA PHE A 39 9.75 -7.51 14.00
C PHE A 39 10.17 -6.12 14.47
N ASP A 40 11.18 -6.05 15.32
CA ASP A 40 11.78 -4.80 15.78
C ASP A 40 12.67 -4.17 14.72
N ALA A 41 12.33 -2.94 14.31
CA ALA A 41 13.06 -2.25 13.26
C ALA A 41 14.39 -1.66 13.75
N PHE A 42 14.49 -1.27 15.03
CA PHE A 42 15.64 -0.59 15.63
C PHE A 42 17.00 -1.27 15.38
N PRO A 43 17.18 -2.59 15.59
CA PRO A 43 18.48 -3.23 15.38
C PRO A 43 18.92 -3.25 13.90
N SER A 44 17.97 -3.13 12.97
CA SER A 44 18.22 -3.22 11.51
C SER A 44 18.01 -1.87 10.81
N LEU A 45 17.88 -0.77 11.55
CA LEU A 45 17.59 0.55 11.02
C LEU A 45 18.84 1.18 10.39
N ALA A 46 18.72 1.67 9.15
CA ALA A 46 19.78 2.38 8.46
C ALA A 46 19.25 3.68 7.86
N THR A 47 20.09 4.72 7.86
CA THR A 47 19.80 5.98 7.18
C THR A 47 20.52 5.99 5.84
N VAL A 48 19.79 6.23 4.76
CA VAL A 48 20.33 6.29 3.40
C VAL A 48 19.99 7.61 2.72
N ALA A 49 20.82 8.04 1.78
CA ALA A 49 20.51 9.18 0.93
C ALA A 49 19.31 8.85 0.05
N ASP A 50 18.38 9.80 -0.10
CA ASP A 50 17.17 9.60 -0.91
C ASP A 50 17.50 9.28 -2.38
N ALA A 51 18.56 9.93 -2.90
CA ALA A 51 19.11 9.69 -4.22
C ALA A 51 19.56 8.24 -4.46
N ALA A 52 19.97 7.50 -3.42
CA ALA A 52 20.39 6.11 -3.54
C ALA A 52 19.20 5.12 -3.65
N LEU A 53 17.97 5.59 -3.38
CA LEU A 53 16.75 4.79 -3.49
C LEU A 53 15.98 5.07 -4.78
N ARG A 54 16.42 6.01 -5.62
CA ARG A 54 15.92 6.06 -6.99
C ARG A 54 16.45 4.83 -7.72
N THR A 55 15.54 4.02 -8.26
CA THR A 55 15.92 3.04 -9.29
C THR A 55 16.70 3.81 -10.36
N PRO A 56 17.84 3.31 -10.86
CA PRO A 56 18.47 3.94 -12.01
C PRO A 56 17.40 4.02 -13.08
N ASN A 57 17.16 5.23 -13.58
CA ASN A 57 16.34 5.44 -14.75
C ASN A 57 17.14 4.85 -15.91
N ILE A 58 17.04 3.52 -16.08
CA ILE A 58 17.47 2.85 -17.29
C ILE A 58 16.47 3.34 -18.32
N VAL A 59 16.80 4.47 -18.94
CA VAL A 59 16.22 4.81 -20.23
C VAL A 59 16.65 3.65 -21.12
N PRO A 60 15.72 2.84 -21.64
CA PRO A 60 16.08 1.97 -22.75
C PRO A 60 16.69 2.88 -23.80
N ASP A 61 17.97 2.70 -24.09
CA ASP A 61 18.55 3.23 -25.31
C ASP A 61 17.73 2.58 -26.42
N ASP A 62 16.81 3.36 -26.98
CA ASP A 62 15.93 2.93 -28.05
C ASP A 62 16.62 3.35 -29.35
N PRO A 63 17.34 2.44 -30.03
CA PRO A 63 18.07 2.77 -31.25
C PRO A 63 17.14 2.93 -32.47
N PHE A 64 15.82 3.09 -32.27
CA PHE A 64 14.82 3.12 -33.33
C PHE A 64 13.95 4.37 -33.36
N ARG A 65 14.33 5.43 -32.65
CA ARG A 65 13.61 6.70 -32.74
C ARG A 65 14.14 7.59 -33.87
N ASP A 66 13.93 7.11 -35.08
CA ASP A 66 13.88 7.88 -36.33
C ASP A 66 12.53 7.51 -36.99
N GLU A 67 11.47 8.30 -36.80
CA GLU A 67 10.93 9.22 -37.82
C GLU A 67 10.36 8.50 -39.05
N ASP A 68 9.06 8.13 -38.99
CA ASP A 68 8.20 8.00 -40.17
C ASP A 68 6.73 8.25 -39.76
N ASP A 69 6.09 9.18 -40.47
CA ASP A 69 4.66 9.36 -40.75
C ASP A 69 3.65 9.33 -39.56
N ASP A 70 3.11 10.47 -39.12
CA ASP A 70 1.99 11.18 -39.76
C ASP A 70 0.82 10.25 -40.18
N ASP A 71 -0.19 10.15 -39.32
CA ASP A 71 -1.61 10.27 -39.73
C ASP A 71 -2.51 10.26 -38.47
N PRO A 72 -3.05 11.42 -38.04
CA PRO A 72 -4.11 11.47 -37.05
C PRO A 72 -5.48 11.33 -37.73
N SER A 73 -5.82 10.15 -38.27
CA SER A 73 -7.17 9.94 -38.80
C SER A 73 -7.73 8.55 -38.51
N LEU A 74 -8.05 8.28 -37.24
CA LEU A 74 -9.17 7.39 -36.90
C LEU A 74 -9.99 8.01 -35.76
N GLU A 75 -11.16 8.50 -36.16
CA GLU A 75 -12.15 9.20 -35.34
C GLU A 75 -12.43 8.52 -33.99
N PRO A 76 -12.58 9.31 -32.90
CA PRO A 76 -13.03 8.78 -31.61
C PRO A 76 -14.46 8.26 -31.77
N SER A 77 -14.60 6.94 -31.85
CA SER A 77 -15.90 6.27 -31.72
C SER A 77 -16.36 6.40 -30.27
N PHE A 78 -16.97 7.54 -29.97
CA PHE A 78 -17.92 7.71 -28.89
C PHE A 78 -18.98 6.61 -29.00
N ILE A 79 -18.87 5.58 -28.16
CA ILE A 79 -20.07 4.95 -27.61
C ILE A 79 -19.96 4.96 -26.09
N ALA A 80 -20.69 5.91 -25.54
CA ALA A 80 -21.00 6.04 -24.14
C ALA A 80 -21.48 4.69 -23.59
N SER A 81 -20.67 4.06 -22.74
CA SER A 81 -21.19 3.05 -21.83
C SER A 81 -21.55 3.74 -20.53
N THR A 82 -22.66 4.50 -20.58
CA THR A 82 -23.43 4.88 -19.39
C THR A 82 -24.04 3.61 -18.82
N GLY A 83 -23.22 2.85 -18.09
CA GLY A 83 -23.64 1.73 -17.27
C GLY A 83 -23.80 2.16 -15.82
N THR A 84 -24.73 3.08 -15.55
CA THR A 84 -25.28 3.26 -14.20
C THR A 84 -26.50 2.35 -14.07
N PRO A 85 -26.41 1.35 -13.18
CA PRO A 85 -27.46 1.06 -12.21
C PRO A 85 -26.94 1.52 -10.84
N SER A 86 -27.47 2.55 -10.16
CA SER A 86 -28.80 2.64 -9.53
C SER A 86 -29.27 1.29 -9.00
N ALA A 87 -29.50 1.05 -7.72
CA ALA A 87 -29.55 1.89 -6.53
C ALA A 87 -29.57 0.91 -5.31
N PRO A 88 -30.26 1.14 -4.18
CA PRO A 88 -29.64 1.38 -2.88
C PRO A 88 -30.07 0.40 -1.77
N ASP A 89 -29.48 0.60 -0.58
CA ASP A 89 -30.10 0.40 0.75
C ASP A 89 -30.49 -1.03 1.19
N GLU A 90 -29.63 -1.66 2.00
CA GLU A 90 -30.08 -2.64 3.00
C GLU A 90 -29.93 -2.04 4.42
N PRO A 91 -31.00 -1.51 5.02
CA PRO A 91 -31.10 -1.27 6.45
C PRO A 91 -31.79 -2.48 7.11
N GLY A 92 -31.03 -3.55 7.32
CA GLY A 92 -31.48 -4.77 8.00
C GLY A 92 -31.29 -4.72 9.52
N GLN A 93 -32.15 -3.95 10.19
CA GLN A 93 -32.63 -4.12 11.58
C GLN A 93 -31.67 -4.57 12.71
N ARG A 94 -31.24 -3.57 13.48
CA ARG A 94 -31.50 -3.37 14.92
C ARG A 94 -32.26 -4.50 15.66
N ALA A 95 -31.60 -5.12 16.63
CA ALA A 95 -32.23 -5.56 17.88
C ALA A 95 -31.22 -5.43 19.03
N ALA A 96 -31.30 -4.29 19.72
CA ALA A 96 -30.87 -4.19 21.09
C ALA A 96 -31.91 -4.91 21.95
N SER A 97 -31.47 -5.85 22.75
CA SER A 97 -32.17 -6.25 23.97
C SER A 97 -31.10 -6.52 25.03
N ALA A 98 -30.85 -5.49 25.83
CA ALA A 98 -30.40 -5.69 27.20
C ALA A 98 -31.61 -6.21 27.98
N ASP A 99 -31.53 -7.43 28.50
CA ASP A 99 -32.27 -7.83 29.71
C ASP A 99 -31.73 -9.18 30.19
N GLU A 100 -30.81 -9.17 31.16
CA GLU A 100 -30.82 -10.17 32.23
C GLU A 100 -30.36 -9.43 33.49
N ALA A 101 -31.32 -8.71 34.07
CA ALA A 101 -31.25 -8.25 35.44
C ALA A 101 -31.75 -9.35 36.39
N ALA A 102 -31.06 -9.47 37.53
CA ALA A 102 -31.46 -10.14 38.77
C ALA A 102 -31.46 -11.67 38.74
N THR A 103 -30.73 -12.36 39.61
CA THR A 103 -30.85 -12.21 41.08
C THR A 103 -29.57 -12.62 41.86
N PRO A 104 -29.23 -11.89 42.94
CA PRO A 104 -28.33 -12.34 44.01
C PRO A 104 -29.09 -13.04 45.16
N ALA A 105 -28.53 -14.13 45.71
CA ALA A 105 -28.74 -14.76 47.03
C ALA A 105 -28.13 -16.18 46.93
N THR A 106 -27.36 -16.76 47.85
CA THR A 106 -27.06 -16.49 49.26
C THR A 106 -25.66 -17.04 49.57
#